data_AF-A0A523YWH8-F1
#
_entry.id   AF-A0A523YWH8-F1
#
_cell.length_a   1.000
_cell.length_b   1.000
_cell.length_c   1.000
_cell.angle_alpha   90.00
_cell.angle_beta   90.00
_cell.angle_gamma   90.00
#
_symmetry.space_group_name_H-M   'P 1'
#
loop_
_entity.id
_entity.type
_entity.pdbx_description
1 polymer ?
#
loop_
_entity_poly.entity_id
_entity_poly.type
_entity_poly.pdbx_seq_one_letter_code
_entity_poly.pdbx_strand_id
1 'polypeptide(L)'
;MLNDVDILQYLNQVLNEEDLSSAIRRILYVPEAWSEIHKSEFLTLALEKIDRAGWSPATLASLALGQSSLSNALDSLSSEQESRIAYLLELNVDNESNNLVDVALLSVTLLRIEADEGLGGLTETVLKSTDFWASALSCAWPYLEFGQEIIKALIREGSQAAVGLATQILHSNMDVGRAVEILSDLDHELTRRVLISLNYRHEDELFLALSESLRDEIHPNLTDGQQDPGDLSEQAIILAAAGNATDAQNFVSQAWDRTTLISAQVADRLAEIARMDDDPVLEVEARKQAFQLKLTPRRRAELAKAYVQIDRPQDALDLLQEPETVEELIAAGQAYELSNESAMAADYFIQAYQHSLGAPALDPTWMTLLSSGLDASGKYRQAVQV
;
A
#
# COMPACT_ATOMS: atom_id res chain seq x y z
N MET A 1 16.14 7.43 31.05
CA MET A 1 15.86 7.57 29.62
C MET A 1 15.55 9.04 29.38
N LEU A 2 16.31 9.69 28.51
CA LEU A 2 16.10 11.08 28.10
C LEU A 2 14.87 11.16 27.19
N ASN A 3 14.26 12.33 27.06
CA ASN A 3 13.24 12.57 26.02
C ASN A 3 13.88 13.19 24.76
N ASP A 4 13.14 13.23 23.65
CA ASP A 4 13.63 13.78 22.38
C ASP A 4 14.17 15.22 22.53
N VAL A 5 13.47 16.06 23.29
CA VAL A 5 13.85 17.47 23.49
C VAL A 5 15.21 17.58 24.19
N ASP A 6 15.45 16.76 25.20
CA ASP A 6 16.72 16.73 25.92
C ASP A 6 17.86 16.30 24.98
N ILE A 7 17.64 15.27 24.17
CA ILE A 7 18.64 14.77 23.21
C ILE A 7 18.99 15.83 22.18
N LEU A 8 17.97 16.48 21.59
CA LEU A 8 18.17 17.57 20.64
C LEU A 8 18.95 18.73 21.27
N GLN A 9 18.66 19.07 22.53
CA GLN A 9 19.42 20.10 23.25
C GLN A 9 20.89 19.73 23.46
N TYR A 10 21.18 18.48 23.83
CA TYR A 10 22.56 18.01 23.99
C TYR A 10 23.31 17.99 22.67
N LEU A 11 22.69 17.47 21.60
CA LEU A 11 23.32 17.43 20.28
C LEU A 11 23.56 18.83 19.71
N ASN A 12 22.63 19.78 19.91
CA ASN A 12 22.75 21.17 19.46
C ASN A 12 23.86 21.96 20.20
N GLN A 13 24.36 21.47 21.34
CA GLN A 13 25.53 22.07 22.00
C GLN A 13 26.85 21.69 21.30
N VAL A 14 26.85 20.58 20.54
CA VAL A 14 28.06 19.99 19.96
C VAL A 14 28.08 20.11 18.44
N LEU A 15 26.93 20.02 17.78
CA LEU A 15 26.74 20.12 16.34
C LEU A 15 26.20 21.50 15.94
N ASN A 16 26.51 21.96 14.73
CA ASN A 16 25.81 23.10 14.14
C ASN A 16 24.42 22.63 13.63
N GLU A 17 23.57 23.57 13.22
CA GLU A 17 22.19 23.27 12.81
C GLU A 17 22.11 22.30 11.61
N GLU A 18 23.01 22.45 10.63
CA GLU A 18 23.06 21.62 9.42
C GLU A 18 23.51 20.18 9.73
N ASP A 19 24.61 20.03 10.47
CA ASP A 19 25.15 18.75 10.92
C ASP A 19 24.16 18.03 11.84
N LEU A 20 23.46 18.77 12.71
CA LEU A 20 22.43 18.24 13.60
C LEU A 20 21.27 17.65 12.81
N SER A 21 20.72 18.43 11.86
CA SER A 21 19.61 17.99 11.02
C SER A 21 20.00 16.75 10.20
N SER A 22 21.19 16.76 9.58
CA SER A 22 21.69 15.62 8.83
C SER A 22 21.92 14.39 9.72
N ALA A 23 22.48 14.56 10.91
CA ALA A 23 22.75 13.45 11.83
C ALA A 23 21.45 12.82 12.33
N ILE A 24 20.48 13.63 12.78
CA ILE A 24 19.17 13.14 13.24
C ILE A 24 18.48 12.38 12.12
N ARG A 25 18.44 12.96 10.91
CA ARG A 25 17.80 12.30 9.76
C ARG A 25 18.38 10.91 9.56
N ARG A 26 19.71 10.78 9.50
CA ARG A 26 20.39 9.48 9.31
C ARG A 26 20.08 8.47 10.44
N ILE A 27 20.09 8.93 11.68
CA ILE A 27 19.88 8.08 12.86
C ILE A 27 18.43 7.57 12.94
N LEU A 28 17.44 8.37 12.54
CA LEU A 28 16.04 7.97 12.57
C LEU A 28 15.72 6.79 11.63
N TYR A 29 16.50 6.57 10.58
CA TYR A 29 16.37 5.39 9.71
C TYR A 29 16.95 4.10 10.34
N VAL A 30 17.53 4.19 11.55
CA VAL A 30 17.94 3.03 12.37
C VAL A 30 17.36 3.22 13.78
N PRO A 31 16.10 2.76 14.02
CA PRO A 31 15.37 3.03 15.26
C PRO A 31 16.12 2.62 16.54
N GLU A 32 16.92 1.55 16.46
CA GLU A 32 17.74 1.06 17.58
C GLU A 32 18.85 2.06 17.93
N ALA A 33 19.42 2.74 16.94
CA ALA A 33 20.42 3.79 17.16
C ALA A 33 19.78 5.01 17.83
N TRP A 34 18.58 5.40 17.39
CA TRP A 34 17.80 6.46 18.04
C TRP A 34 17.44 6.09 19.48
N SER A 35 16.97 4.86 19.72
CA SER A 35 16.66 4.36 21.06
C SER A 35 17.89 4.34 21.98
N GLU A 36 19.06 3.96 21.47
CA GLU A 36 20.28 3.86 22.28
C GLU A 36 20.76 5.24 22.76
N ILE A 37 20.66 6.29 21.95
CA ILE A 37 21.05 7.65 22.36
C ILE A 37 20.10 8.25 23.42
N HIS A 38 18.94 7.64 23.69
CA HIS A 38 18.09 8.01 24.82
C HIS A 38 18.66 7.55 26.18
N LYS A 39 19.69 6.68 26.17
CA LYS A 39 20.40 6.26 27.38
C LYS A 39 21.49 7.30 27.70
N SER A 40 21.37 7.95 28.85
CA SER A 40 22.25 9.06 29.25
C SER A 40 23.74 8.70 29.25
N GLU A 41 24.06 7.48 29.70
CA GLU A 41 25.44 6.97 29.73
C GLU A 41 26.00 6.81 28.31
N PHE A 42 25.20 6.26 27.40
CA PHE A 42 25.60 6.07 26.01
C PHE A 42 25.72 7.41 25.27
N LEU A 43 24.78 8.34 25.45
CA LEU A 43 24.86 9.67 24.85
C LEU A 43 26.10 10.43 25.32
N THR A 44 26.42 10.37 26.62
CA THR A 44 27.62 11.01 27.16
C THR A 44 28.88 10.43 26.51
N LEU A 45 28.96 9.10 26.41
CA LEU A 45 30.06 8.43 25.73
C LEU A 45 30.14 8.81 24.24
N ALA A 46 29.01 8.89 23.54
CA ALA A 46 28.95 9.28 22.13
C ALA A 46 29.45 10.70 21.91
N LEU A 47 29.03 11.66 22.77
CA LEU A 47 29.51 13.04 22.71
C LEU A 47 31.01 13.17 23.00
N GLU A 48 31.59 12.28 23.79
CA GLU A 48 33.03 12.26 24.06
C GLU A 48 33.87 11.61 22.95
N LYS A 49 33.29 10.66 22.22
CA LYS A 49 34.03 9.77 21.29
C LYS A 49 33.77 10.05 19.81
N ILE A 50 32.63 10.62 19.46
CA ILE A 50 32.21 10.83 18.08
C ILE A 50 32.50 12.28 17.68
N ASP A 51 33.35 12.43 16.66
CA ASP A 51 33.60 13.73 16.05
C ASP A 51 32.34 14.31 15.40
N ARG A 52 32.26 15.64 15.26
CA ARG A 52 31.07 16.33 14.74
C ARG A 52 30.53 15.76 13.42
N ALA A 53 31.41 15.45 12.47
CA ALA A 53 31.03 14.89 11.17
C ALA A 53 30.76 13.37 11.20
N GLY A 54 31.04 12.70 12.33
CA GLY A 54 31.00 11.24 12.47
C GLY A 54 29.68 10.68 12.98
N TRP A 55 28.65 11.51 13.19
CA TRP A 55 27.35 11.03 13.67
C TRP A 55 26.61 10.26 12.56
N SER A 56 26.67 8.92 12.67
CA SER A 56 26.02 7.98 11.77
C SER A 56 25.61 6.71 12.51
N PRO A 57 24.64 5.93 12.00
CA PRO A 57 24.27 4.65 12.60
C PRO A 57 25.46 3.69 12.74
N ALA A 58 26.32 3.61 11.73
CA ALA A 58 27.54 2.79 11.72
C ALA A 58 28.51 3.15 12.88
N THR A 59 28.68 4.44 13.16
CA THR A 59 29.54 4.91 14.25
C THR A 59 28.94 4.61 15.61
N LEU A 60 27.63 4.80 15.77
CA LEU A 60 26.92 4.45 17.01
C LEU A 60 26.96 2.93 17.27
N ALA A 61 26.77 2.11 16.23
CA ALA A 61 26.90 0.66 16.32
C ALA A 61 28.32 0.21 16.72
N SER A 62 29.36 0.84 16.13
CA SER A 62 30.75 0.60 16.52
C SER A 62 30.99 0.91 17.99
N LEU A 63 30.47 2.06 18.45
CA LEU A 63 30.60 2.50 19.84
C LEU A 63 29.87 1.57 20.81
N ALA A 64 28.70 1.04 20.43
CA ALA A 64 27.93 0.08 21.23
C ALA A 64 28.70 -1.23 21.47
N LEU A 65 29.56 -1.64 20.53
CA LEU A 65 30.47 -2.78 20.71
C LEU A 65 31.77 -2.42 21.44
N GLY A 66 31.97 -1.15 21.82
CA GLY A 66 33.20 -0.66 22.40
C GLY A 66 34.37 -0.63 21.41
N GLN A 67 34.08 -0.59 20.10
CA GLN A 67 35.06 -0.62 19.03
C GLN A 67 35.18 0.75 18.36
N SER A 68 36.32 1.01 17.72
CA SER A 68 36.51 2.23 16.92
C SER A 68 35.89 2.15 15.53
N SER A 69 35.63 0.94 15.02
CA SER A 69 34.90 0.67 13.78
C SER A 69 34.30 -0.75 13.82
N LEU A 70 33.27 -1.00 13.01
CA LEU A 70 32.72 -2.35 12.86
C LEU A 70 33.71 -3.32 12.20
N SER A 71 34.56 -2.84 11.27
CA SER A 71 35.62 -3.68 10.68
C SER A 71 36.60 -4.20 11.72
N ASN A 72 36.93 -3.41 12.75
CA ASN A 72 37.82 -3.86 13.83
C ASN A 72 37.18 -4.96 14.68
N ALA A 73 35.85 -5.00 14.74
CA ALA A 73 35.12 -6.02 15.48
C ALA A 73 35.26 -7.41 14.85
N LEU A 74 35.56 -7.52 13.54
CA LEU A 74 35.67 -8.81 12.83
C LEU A 74 36.59 -9.81 13.54
N ASP A 75 37.72 -9.31 14.06
CA ASP A 75 38.78 -10.11 14.68
C ASP A 75 38.75 -10.08 16.23
N SER A 76 37.88 -9.27 16.84
CA SER A 76 37.94 -8.96 18.27
C SER A 76 36.68 -9.31 19.06
N LEU A 77 35.73 -10.06 18.48
CA LEU A 77 34.53 -10.48 19.20
C LEU A 77 34.85 -11.46 20.32
N SER A 78 34.17 -11.30 21.46
CA SER A 78 34.24 -12.24 22.57
C SER A 78 33.44 -13.51 22.28
N SER A 79 33.73 -14.60 22.99
CA SER A 79 32.94 -15.85 22.88
C SER A 79 31.46 -15.66 23.22
N GLU A 80 31.14 -14.71 24.09
CA GLU A 80 29.77 -14.36 24.46
C GLU A 80 29.06 -13.65 23.29
N GLN A 81 29.75 -12.74 22.60
CA GLN A 81 29.24 -12.06 21.41
C GLN A 81 29.03 -13.04 20.25
N GLU A 82 29.97 -13.97 20.03
CA GLU A 82 29.81 -15.04 19.03
C GLU A 82 28.61 -15.93 19.33
N SER A 83 28.42 -16.32 20.59
CA SER A 83 27.25 -17.09 21.01
C SER A 83 25.94 -16.31 20.81
N ARG A 84 25.97 -14.99 21.04
CA ARG A 84 24.83 -14.11 20.80
C ARG A 84 24.48 -14.02 19.32
N ILE A 85 25.48 -13.90 18.43
CA ILE A 85 25.26 -13.92 16.97
C ILE A 85 24.57 -15.21 16.55
N ALA A 86 25.06 -16.38 16.98
CA ALA A 86 24.46 -17.67 16.64
C ALA A 86 22.97 -17.73 17.05
N TYR A 87 22.65 -17.25 18.26
CA TYR A 87 21.27 -17.16 18.73
C TYR A 87 20.41 -16.19 17.91
N LEU A 88 20.93 -15.03 17.52
CA LEU A 88 20.20 -14.05 16.70
C LEU A 88 19.90 -14.62 15.31
N LEU A 89 20.83 -15.37 14.72
CA LEU A 89 20.63 -16.03 13.43
C LEU A 89 19.62 -17.18 13.49
N GLU A 90 19.47 -17.85 14.65
CA GLU A 90 18.46 -18.89 14.85
C GLU A 90 17.04 -18.32 15.00
N LEU A 91 16.90 -17.09 15.51
CA LEU A 91 15.60 -16.43 15.72
C LEU A 91 14.89 -16.01 14.42
N ASN A 92 15.64 -15.90 13.33
CA ASN A 92 15.39 -15.50 11.92
C ASN A 92 13.99 -15.12 11.36
N VAL A 93 12.91 -14.85 12.10
CA VAL A 93 11.61 -14.60 11.42
C VAL A 93 10.70 -13.51 12.01
N ASP A 94 10.62 -13.24 13.32
CA ASP A 94 9.48 -12.40 13.80
C ASP A 94 9.79 -11.37 14.91
N ASN A 95 11.06 -11.17 15.28
CA ASN A 95 11.42 -10.18 16.30
C ASN A 95 12.45 -9.21 15.75
N GLU A 96 12.05 -7.94 15.57
CA GLU A 96 12.97 -6.82 15.42
C GLU A 96 14.04 -6.89 16.53
N SER A 97 15.29 -6.70 16.15
CA SER A 97 16.37 -6.59 17.11
C SER A 97 16.12 -5.37 17.97
N ASN A 98 15.74 -5.54 19.24
CA ASN A 98 15.31 -4.41 20.06
C ASN A 98 16.45 -3.54 20.61
N ASN A 99 17.72 -3.82 20.28
CA ASN A 99 18.84 -3.03 20.78
C ASN A 99 19.97 -2.87 19.75
N LEU A 100 20.72 -1.78 19.91
CA LEU A 100 21.80 -1.42 18.98
C LEU A 100 22.99 -2.38 19.01
N VAL A 101 23.25 -3.06 20.13
CA VAL A 101 24.35 -4.04 20.26
C VAL A 101 24.09 -5.24 19.36
N ASP A 102 22.86 -5.77 19.37
CA ASP A 102 22.46 -6.90 18.53
C ASP A 102 22.50 -6.49 17.04
N VAL A 103 22.03 -5.29 16.69
CA VAL A 103 22.18 -4.71 15.33
C VAL A 103 23.65 -4.62 14.93
N ALA A 104 24.53 -4.15 15.83
CA ALA A 104 25.96 -4.03 15.56
C ALA A 104 26.61 -5.41 15.34
N LEU A 105 26.23 -6.42 16.12
CA LEU A 105 26.69 -7.80 15.95
C LEU A 105 26.21 -8.39 14.60
N LEU A 106 24.95 -8.18 14.23
CA LEU A 106 24.42 -8.58 12.92
C LEU A 106 25.12 -7.84 11.77
N SER A 107 25.50 -6.58 11.96
CA SER A 107 26.28 -5.81 10.98
C SER A 107 27.64 -6.45 10.74
N VAL A 108 28.32 -6.90 11.80
CA VAL A 108 29.58 -7.65 11.70
C VAL A 108 29.38 -8.97 10.95
N THR A 109 28.26 -9.66 11.17
CA THR A 109 27.91 -10.88 10.40
C THR A 109 27.77 -10.59 8.91
N LEU A 110 27.14 -9.48 8.51
CA LEU A 110 27.04 -9.10 7.10
C LEU A 110 28.42 -8.84 6.47
N LEU A 111 29.33 -8.19 7.21
CA LEU A 111 30.72 -8.00 6.77
C LEU A 111 31.46 -9.33 6.59
N ARG A 112 31.21 -10.32 7.47
CA ARG A 112 31.77 -11.68 7.34
C ARG A 112 31.22 -12.41 6.12
N ILE A 113 29.92 -12.32 5.88
CA ILE A 113 29.28 -12.93 4.70
C ILE A 113 29.83 -12.32 3.41
N GLU A 114 30.04 -11.01 3.36
CA GLU A 114 30.68 -10.38 2.21
C GLU A 114 32.10 -10.91 1.99
N ALA A 115 32.90 -11.02 3.06
CA ALA A 115 34.28 -11.51 2.96
C ALA A 115 34.35 -12.99 2.53
N ASP A 116 33.43 -13.83 2.98
CA ASP A 116 33.43 -15.27 2.74
C ASP A 116 32.72 -15.68 1.44
N GLU A 117 31.58 -15.05 1.13
CA GLU A 117 30.68 -15.42 0.02
C GLU A 117 30.56 -14.36 -1.07
N GLY A 118 31.14 -13.17 -0.86
CA GLY A 118 31.09 -12.04 -1.78
C GLY A 118 29.70 -11.40 -1.91
N LEU A 119 29.56 -10.52 -2.90
CA LEU A 119 28.31 -9.82 -3.21
C LEU A 119 27.10 -10.77 -3.39
N GLY A 120 27.33 -11.95 -3.99
CA GLY A 120 26.27 -12.93 -4.25
C GLY A 120 25.65 -13.46 -2.97
N GLY A 121 26.47 -13.96 -2.04
CA GLY A 121 25.99 -14.49 -0.76
C GLY A 121 25.40 -13.43 0.16
N LEU A 122 25.99 -12.22 0.15
CA LEU A 122 25.44 -11.08 0.89
C LEU A 122 24.04 -10.70 0.37
N THR A 123 23.89 -10.55 -0.95
CA THR A 123 22.60 -10.21 -1.58
C THR A 123 21.56 -11.30 -1.31
N GLU A 124 21.92 -12.58 -1.45
CA GLU A 124 21.00 -13.69 -1.18
C GLU A 124 20.54 -13.71 0.29
N THR A 125 21.47 -13.50 1.23
CA THR A 125 21.16 -13.46 2.67
C THR A 125 20.20 -12.33 3.01
N VAL A 126 20.46 -11.13 2.49
CA VAL A 126 19.64 -9.95 2.75
C VAL A 126 18.23 -10.09 2.14
N LEU A 127 18.13 -10.61 0.91
CA LEU A 127 16.85 -10.79 0.23
C LEU A 127 15.96 -11.86 0.88
N LYS A 128 16.52 -12.83 1.62
CA LYS A 128 15.73 -13.83 2.37
C LYS A 128 14.90 -13.21 3.48
N SER A 129 15.39 -12.15 4.12
CA SER A 129 14.75 -11.49 5.27
C SER A 129 15.09 -10.00 5.30
N THR A 130 14.53 -9.21 4.37
CA THR A 130 14.87 -7.78 4.21
C THR A 130 14.70 -6.97 5.49
N ASP A 131 13.61 -7.20 6.21
CA ASP A 131 13.27 -6.41 7.41
C ASP A 131 14.22 -6.74 8.57
N PHE A 132 14.56 -8.02 8.74
CA PHE A 132 15.52 -8.48 9.75
C PHE A 132 16.91 -7.84 9.56
N TRP A 133 17.34 -7.68 8.31
CA TRP A 133 18.65 -7.13 7.99
C TRP A 133 18.69 -5.61 7.85
N ALA A 134 17.56 -4.91 7.93
CA ALA A 134 17.48 -3.50 7.53
C ALA A 134 18.42 -2.57 8.31
N SER A 135 18.33 -2.60 9.65
CA SER A 135 19.19 -1.82 10.54
C SER A 135 20.66 -2.27 10.48
N ALA A 136 20.89 -3.59 10.40
CA ALA A 136 22.23 -4.15 10.35
C ALA A 136 22.96 -3.77 9.06
N LEU A 137 22.28 -3.85 7.92
CA LEU A 137 22.85 -3.47 6.63
C LEU A 137 23.11 -1.97 6.55
N SER A 138 22.21 -1.15 7.09
CA SER A 138 22.41 0.31 7.19
C SER A 138 23.67 0.67 8.00
N CYS A 139 23.95 -0.06 9.08
CA CYS A 139 25.16 0.12 9.89
C CYS A 139 26.43 -0.48 9.25
N ALA A 140 26.31 -1.61 8.54
CA ALA A 140 27.43 -2.26 7.86
C ALA A 140 27.88 -1.53 6.59
N TRP A 141 26.95 -0.83 5.91
CA TRP A 141 27.14 -0.32 4.55
C TRP A 141 28.43 0.49 4.32
N PRO A 142 28.85 1.42 5.20
CA PRO A 142 30.09 2.18 5.01
C PRO A 142 31.36 1.33 4.94
N TYR A 143 31.29 0.08 5.39
CA TYR A 143 32.41 -0.85 5.46
C TYR A 143 32.34 -1.96 4.41
N LEU A 144 31.27 -2.01 3.60
CA LEU A 144 31.13 -2.99 2.52
C LEU A 144 32.02 -2.62 1.32
N GLU A 145 32.71 -3.61 0.77
CA GLU A 145 33.49 -3.44 -0.46
C GLU A 145 32.57 -3.22 -1.68
N PHE A 146 31.42 -3.90 -1.72
CA PHE A 146 30.43 -3.85 -2.81
C PHE A 146 29.19 -3.00 -2.49
N GLY A 147 29.36 -1.93 -1.71
CA GLY A 147 28.27 -1.12 -1.16
C GLY A 147 27.33 -0.49 -2.22
N GLN A 148 27.82 -0.13 -3.40
CA GLN A 148 26.96 0.41 -4.47
C GLN A 148 26.29 -0.70 -5.28
N GLU A 149 26.99 -1.81 -5.48
CA GLU A 149 26.52 -2.97 -6.22
C GLU A 149 25.35 -3.65 -5.50
N ILE A 150 25.36 -3.70 -4.17
CA ILE A 150 24.24 -4.23 -3.39
C ILE A 150 22.98 -3.37 -3.56
N ILE A 151 23.11 -2.03 -3.60
CA ILE A 151 21.96 -1.14 -3.88
C ILE A 151 21.35 -1.47 -5.24
N LYS A 152 22.19 -1.61 -6.28
CA LYS A 152 21.75 -2.00 -7.63
C LYS A 152 21.12 -3.39 -7.64
N ALA A 153 21.66 -4.34 -6.89
CA ALA A 153 21.14 -5.70 -6.81
C ALA A 153 19.76 -5.76 -6.13
N LEU A 154 19.59 -5.03 -5.01
CA LEU A 154 18.32 -4.91 -4.30
C LEU A 154 17.24 -4.26 -5.18
N ILE A 155 17.57 -3.17 -5.86
CA ILE A 155 16.61 -2.48 -6.76
C ILE A 155 16.24 -3.36 -7.97
N ARG A 156 17.20 -4.14 -8.49
CA ARG A 156 16.96 -5.05 -9.63
C ARG A 156 16.04 -6.21 -9.29
N GLU A 157 16.09 -6.73 -8.07
CA GLU A 157 15.15 -7.76 -7.61
C GLU A 157 13.71 -7.24 -7.72
N GLY A 158 13.49 -5.97 -7.38
CA GLY A 158 12.29 -5.23 -7.76
C GLY A 158 11.08 -5.42 -6.84
N SER A 159 11.20 -6.20 -5.76
CA SER A 159 10.21 -6.20 -4.68
C SER A 159 10.23 -4.85 -3.95
N GLN A 160 9.06 -4.45 -3.44
CA GLN A 160 8.92 -3.22 -2.65
C GLN A 160 9.80 -3.24 -1.39
N ALA A 161 10.00 -4.42 -0.79
CA ALA A 161 10.84 -4.58 0.39
C ALA A 161 12.33 -4.36 0.06
N ALA A 162 12.83 -4.92 -1.05
CA ALA A 162 14.23 -4.75 -1.47
C ALA A 162 14.53 -3.30 -1.89
N VAL A 163 13.64 -2.66 -2.66
CA VAL A 163 13.76 -1.24 -2.99
C VAL A 163 13.70 -0.38 -1.73
N GLY A 164 12.80 -0.71 -0.81
CA GLY A 164 12.67 0.01 0.46
C GLY A 164 13.92 -0.11 1.34
N LEU A 165 14.54 -1.28 1.37
CA LEU A 165 15.82 -1.49 2.04
C LEU A 165 16.94 -0.65 1.40
N ALA A 166 17.01 -0.63 0.07
CA ALA A 166 17.99 0.18 -0.66
C ALA A 166 17.84 1.67 -0.32
N THR A 167 16.62 2.21 -0.28
CA THR A 167 16.40 3.63 0.06
C THR A 167 16.75 3.92 1.52
N GLN A 168 16.45 3.01 2.46
CA GLN A 168 16.82 3.15 3.87
C GLN A 168 18.34 3.22 4.07
N ILE A 169 19.11 2.40 3.33
CA ILE A 169 20.57 2.44 3.34
C ILE A 169 21.08 3.80 2.86
N LEU A 170 20.53 4.32 1.76
CA LEU A 170 20.90 5.64 1.24
C LEU A 170 20.59 6.73 2.28
N HIS A 171 19.37 6.78 2.81
CA HIS A 171 18.99 7.80 3.79
C HIS A 171 19.78 7.75 5.09
N SER A 172 20.18 6.56 5.55
CA SER A 172 20.96 6.38 6.78
C SER A 172 22.44 6.74 6.62
N ASN A 173 22.97 6.77 5.39
CA ASN A 173 24.42 6.92 5.16
C ASN A 173 24.84 8.12 4.32
N MET A 174 23.93 8.78 3.61
CA MET A 174 24.27 9.93 2.78
C MET A 174 23.24 11.05 2.81
N ASP A 175 23.58 12.16 2.17
CA ASP A 175 22.62 13.23 1.90
C ASP A 175 21.76 12.89 0.67
N VAL A 176 20.67 13.64 0.51
CA VAL A 176 19.74 13.43 -0.60
C VAL A 176 20.41 13.67 -1.94
N GLY A 177 21.33 14.64 -2.04
CA GLY A 177 22.07 14.92 -3.28
C GLY A 177 22.86 13.71 -3.76
N ARG A 178 23.67 13.09 -2.90
CA ARG A 178 24.43 11.88 -3.27
C ARG A 178 23.54 10.67 -3.50
N ALA A 179 22.44 10.54 -2.76
CA ALA A 179 21.46 9.48 -3.01
C ALA A 179 20.88 9.60 -4.41
N VAL A 180 20.55 10.83 -4.84
CA VAL A 180 20.06 11.11 -6.20
C VAL A 180 21.13 10.75 -7.25
N GLU A 181 22.40 11.10 -7.05
CA GLU A 181 23.48 10.73 -7.99
C GLU A 181 23.55 9.21 -8.23
N ILE A 182 23.46 8.40 -7.17
CA ILE A 182 23.48 6.94 -7.27
C ILE A 182 22.22 6.41 -7.99
N LEU A 183 21.07 6.99 -7.69
CA LEU A 183 19.78 6.55 -8.23
C LEU A 183 19.56 7.00 -9.68
N SER A 184 20.12 8.15 -10.10
CA SER A 184 20.04 8.63 -11.48
C SER A 184 20.91 7.82 -12.44
N ASP A 185 21.95 7.15 -11.93
CA ASP A 185 22.83 6.27 -12.72
C ASP A 185 22.20 4.90 -13.03
N LEU A 186 20.99 4.64 -12.52
CA LEU A 186 20.24 3.42 -12.81
C LEU A 186 19.63 3.47 -14.21
N ASP A 187 19.28 2.31 -14.77
CA ASP A 187 18.47 2.31 -16.00
C ASP A 187 17.07 2.90 -15.74
N HIS A 188 16.42 3.38 -16.81
CA HIS A 188 15.13 4.06 -16.71
C HIS A 188 14.05 3.19 -16.04
N GLU A 189 14.08 1.87 -16.25
CA GLU A 189 13.06 0.98 -15.69
C GLU A 189 13.25 0.80 -14.17
N LEU A 190 14.48 0.60 -13.71
CA LEU A 190 14.79 0.56 -12.28
C LEU A 190 14.48 1.89 -11.59
N THR A 191 14.77 3.00 -12.26
CA THR A 191 14.51 4.33 -11.71
C THR A 191 13.01 4.61 -11.54
N ARG A 192 12.18 4.16 -12.48
CA ARG A 192 10.71 4.20 -12.35
C ARG A 192 10.24 3.43 -11.11
N ARG A 193 10.77 2.22 -10.90
CA ARG A 193 10.42 1.40 -9.72
C ARG A 193 10.80 2.10 -8.42
N VAL A 194 11.97 2.74 -8.38
CA VAL A 194 12.39 3.54 -7.23
C VAL A 194 11.41 4.68 -6.98
N LEU A 195 11.05 5.47 -7.98
CA LEU A 195 10.09 6.58 -7.83
C LEU A 195 8.72 6.12 -7.33
N ILE A 196 8.21 5.02 -7.87
CA ILE A 196 6.95 4.41 -7.43
C ILE A 196 7.05 4.00 -5.95
N SER A 197 8.13 3.34 -5.56
CA SER A 197 8.36 2.89 -4.18
C SER A 197 8.50 4.07 -3.21
N LEU A 198 9.27 5.10 -3.58
CA LEU A 198 9.43 6.32 -2.77
C LEU A 198 8.08 7.01 -2.51
N ASN A 199 7.22 7.09 -3.53
CA ASN A 199 5.88 7.65 -3.37
C ASN A 199 4.99 6.82 -2.45
N TYR A 200 5.00 5.48 -2.56
CA TYR A 200 4.22 4.61 -1.67
C TYR A 200 4.71 4.64 -0.22
N ARG A 201 5.99 4.92 0.01
CA ARG A 201 6.59 5.03 1.34
C ARG A 201 6.57 6.45 1.91
N HIS A 202 6.04 7.43 1.16
CA HIS A 202 6.01 8.84 1.54
C HIS A 202 7.41 9.45 1.77
N GLU A 203 8.41 9.01 1.01
CA GLU A 203 9.77 9.57 1.03
C GLU A 203 9.86 10.82 0.15
N ASP A 204 9.11 11.86 0.52
CA ASP A 204 8.85 13.04 -0.32
C ASP A 204 10.14 13.80 -0.71
N GLU A 205 11.11 13.95 0.20
CA GLU A 205 12.35 14.70 -0.05
C GLU A 205 13.16 14.06 -1.19
N LEU A 206 13.38 12.73 -1.12
CA LEU A 206 14.13 12.00 -2.13
C LEU A 206 13.31 11.81 -3.41
N PHE A 207 12.00 11.61 -3.30
CA PHE A 207 11.10 11.55 -4.46
C PHE A 207 11.17 12.83 -5.29
N LEU A 208 11.04 14.00 -4.64
CA LEU A 208 11.08 15.29 -5.33
C LEU A 208 12.45 15.56 -5.95
N ALA A 209 13.54 15.29 -5.21
CA ALA A 209 14.89 15.53 -5.70
C ALA A 209 15.25 14.63 -6.90
N LEU A 210 14.86 13.34 -6.85
CA LEU A 210 15.05 12.42 -7.97
C LEU A 210 14.14 12.74 -9.16
N SER A 211 12.91 13.19 -8.91
CA SER A 211 11.99 13.65 -9.96
C SER A 211 12.53 14.88 -10.69
N GLU A 212 13.14 15.81 -9.96
CA GLU A 212 13.75 17.01 -10.53
C GLU A 212 14.98 16.70 -11.38
N SER A 213 15.84 15.76 -10.95
CA SER A 213 17.04 15.39 -11.71
C SER A 213 16.73 14.65 -13.02
N LEU A 214 15.56 14.02 -13.13
CA LEU A 214 15.18 13.14 -14.23
C LEU A 214 13.98 13.62 -15.05
N ARG A 215 13.54 14.87 -14.83
CA ARG A 215 12.29 15.41 -15.39
C ARG A 215 12.15 15.18 -16.90
N ASP A 216 13.23 15.33 -17.65
CA ASP A 216 13.22 15.25 -19.11
C ASP A 216 13.43 13.81 -19.64
N GLU A 217 13.78 12.86 -18.77
CA GLU A 217 14.14 11.48 -19.13
C GLU A 217 13.06 10.45 -18.78
N ILE A 218 12.11 10.83 -17.91
CA ILE A 218 11.05 9.95 -17.45
C ILE A 218 9.82 10.10 -18.35
N HIS A 219 9.42 9.00 -18.99
CA HIS A 219 8.21 8.94 -19.81
C HIS A 219 7.31 7.79 -19.37
N PRO A 220 5.98 7.93 -19.37
CA PRO A 220 5.07 6.84 -19.02
C PRO A 220 5.24 5.65 -19.97
N ASN A 221 5.12 4.43 -19.44
CA ASN A 221 4.97 3.24 -20.28
C ASN A 221 3.52 3.19 -20.76
N LEU A 222 3.26 3.79 -21.92
CA LEU A 222 1.95 3.73 -22.58
C LEU A 222 1.76 2.34 -23.18
N THR A 223 1.12 1.44 -22.43
CA THR A 223 0.64 0.16 -22.95
C THR A 223 -0.82 0.31 -23.40
N ASP A 224 -1.06 0.13 -24.70
CA ASP A 224 -2.41 0.05 -25.27
C ASP A 224 -3.09 -1.25 -24.79
N GLY A 225 -3.92 -1.18 -23.74
CA GLY A 225 -4.63 -2.32 -23.18
C GLY A 225 -5.60 -1.94 -22.04
N GLN A 226 -6.36 -2.92 -21.54
CA GLN A 226 -7.08 -2.77 -20.27
C GLN A 226 -6.05 -2.75 -19.13
N GLN A 227 -5.61 -1.56 -18.77
CA GLN A 227 -4.67 -1.35 -17.67
C GLN A 227 -5.36 -1.59 -16.33
N ASP A 228 -4.69 -2.29 -15.43
CA ASP A 228 -5.14 -2.48 -14.05
C ASP A 228 -5.15 -1.12 -13.31
N PRO A 229 -6.02 -0.89 -12.30
CA PRO A 229 -5.96 0.35 -11.53
C PRO A 229 -4.59 0.60 -10.88
N GLY A 230 -3.85 -0.46 -10.52
CA GLY A 230 -2.47 -0.36 -10.04
C GLY A 230 -1.55 0.25 -11.10
N ASP A 231 -1.58 -0.28 -12.32
CA ASP A 231 -0.77 0.24 -13.44
C ASP A 231 -1.10 1.70 -13.76
N LEU A 232 -2.37 2.09 -13.67
CA LEU A 232 -2.83 3.46 -13.88
C LEU A 232 -2.31 4.40 -12.79
N SER A 233 -2.31 3.95 -11.53
CA SER A 233 -1.75 4.69 -10.40
C SER A 233 -0.24 4.90 -10.54
N GLU A 234 0.49 3.86 -10.93
CA GLU A 234 1.94 3.93 -11.16
C GLU A 234 2.29 4.89 -12.30
N GLN A 235 1.52 4.87 -13.41
CA GLN A 235 1.68 5.84 -14.50
C GLN A 235 1.44 7.27 -14.04
N ALA A 236 0.45 7.50 -13.17
CA ALA A 236 0.20 8.82 -12.62
C ALA A 236 1.38 9.33 -11.76
N ILE A 237 1.99 8.47 -10.94
CA ILE A 237 3.18 8.83 -10.14
C ILE A 237 4.33 9.27 -11.05
N ILE A 238 4.61 8.49 -12.10
CA ILE A 238 5.67 8.79 -13.07
C ILE A 238 5.39 10.10 -13.82
N LEU A 239 4.15 10.34 -14.25
CA LEU A 239 3.77 11.59 -14.93
C LEU A 239 3.88 12.80 -14.00
N ALA A 240 3.52 12.63 -12.72
CA ALA A 240 3.70 13.67 -11.71
C ALA A 240 5.18 13.98 -11.48
N ALA A 241 6.03 12.95 -11.39
CA ALA A 241 7.49 13.09 -11.29
C ALA A 241 8.08 13.85 -12.50
N ALA A 242 7.58 13.58 -13.71
CA ALA A 242 7.96 14.30 -14.93
C ALA A 242 7.38 15.74 -15.02
N GLY A 243 6.61 16.20 -14.03
CA GLY A 243 5.97 17.51 -14.03
C GLY A 243 4.73 17.65 -14.92
N ASN A 244 4.20 16.53 -15.44
CA ASN A 244 2.98 16.49 -16.24
C ASN A 244 1.74 16.24 -15.37
N ALA A 245 1.35 17.26 -14.62
CA ALA A 245 0.25 17.18 -13.66
C ALA A 245 -1.12 16.89 -14.32
N THR A 246 -1.36 17.42 -15.52
CA THR A 246 -2.64 17.22 -16.23
C THR A 246 -2.83 15.76 -16.62
N ASP A 247 -1.81 15.12 -17.21
CA ASP A 247 -1.94 13.72 -17.58
C ASP A 247 -1.92 12.81 -16.34
N ALA A 248 -1.12 13.14 -15.32
CA ALA A 248 -1.17 12.43 -14.05
C ALA A 248 -2.60 12.41 -13.46
N GLN A 249 -3.29 13.56 -13.45
CA GLN A 249 -4.67 13.65 -12.98
C GLN A 249 -5.64 12.81 -13.83
N ASN A 250 -5.45 12.75 -15.14
CA ASN A 250 -6.25 11.91 -16.03
C ASN A 250 -6.08 10.43 -15.70
N PHE A 251 -4.85 9.98 -15.42
CA PHE A 251 -4.57 8.60 -15.01
C PHE A 251 -5.13 8.27 -13.62
N VAL A 252 -5.01 9.17 -12.64
CA VAL A 252 -5.66 8.99 -11.32
C VAL A 252 -7.17 8.88 -11.45
N SER A 253 -7.79 9.71 -12.29
CA SER A 253 -9.25 9.68 -12.51
C SER A 253 -9.70 8.36 -13.13
N GLN A 254 -8.93 7.83 -14.09
CA GLN A 254 -9.19 6.51 -14.69
C GLN A 254 -9.01 5.38 -13.67
N ALA A 255 -7.95 5.42 -12.87
CA ALA A 255 -7.72 4.45 -11.79
C ALA A 255 -8.88 4.45 -10.79
N TRP A 256 -9.33 5.65 -10.41
CA TRP A 256 -10.47 5.85 -9.50
C TRP A 256 -11.77 5.26 -10.06
N ASP A 257 -12.12 5.58 -11.31
CA ASP A 257 -13.32 5.08 -11.96
C ASP A 257 -13.31 3.55 -12.07
N ARG A 258 -12.13 2.97 -12.35
CA ARG A 258 -11.97 1.53 -12.50
C ARG A 258 -12.04 0.81 -11.16
N THR A 259 -11.36 1.31 -10.14
CA THR A 259 -11.45 0.80 -8.76
C THR A 259 -12.87 0.85 -8.25
N THR A 260 -13.56 1.99 -8.44
CA THR A 260 -14.96 2.17 -8.04
C THR A 260 -15.87 1.14 -8.72
N LEU A 261 -15.67 0.87 -10.02
CA LEU A 261 -16.42 -0.16 -10.74
C LEU A 261 -16.15 -1.56 -10.18
N ILE A 262 -14.88 -1.92 -9.93
CA ILE A 262 -14.49 -3.22 -9.39
C ILE A 262 -15.08 -3.41 -7.99
N SER A 263 -14.96 -2.42 -7.11
CA SER A 263 -15.55 -2.47 -5.76
C SER A 263 -17.07 -2.65 -5.80
N ALA A 264 -17.76 -1.97 -6.74
CA ALA A 264 -19.20 -2.17 -6.93
C ALA A 264 -19.53 -3.60 -7.39
N GLN A 265 -18.72 -4.20 -8.27
CA GLN A 265 -18.88 -5.60 -8.70
C GLN A 265 -18.60 -6.61 -7.58
N VAL A 266 -17.62 -6.34 -6.71
CA VAL A 266 -17.37 -7.16 -5.52
C VAL A 266 -18.56 -7.10 -4.57
N ALA A 267 -19.12 -5.92 -4.33
CA ALA A 267 -20.32 -5.75 -3.53
C ALA A 267 -21.56 -6.44 -4.17
N ASP A 268 -21.69 -6.41 -5.50
CA ASP A 268 -22.73 -7.17 -6.21
C ASP A 268 -22.61 -8.68 -5.96
N ARG A 269 -21.39 -9.23 -5.99
CA ARG A 269 -21.12 -10.66 -5.70
C ARG A 269 -21.36 -11.00 -4.24
N LEU A 270 -20.98 -10.13 -3.32
CA LEU A 270 -21.25 -10.31 -1.89
C LEU A 270 -22.77 -10.38 -1.64
N ALA A 271 -23.56 -9.54 -2.29
CA ALA A 271 -25.01 -9.59 -2.22
C ALA A 271 -25.58 -10.91 -2.77
N GLU A 272 -25.03 -11.43 -3.87
CA GLU A 272 -25.44 -12.71 -4.42
C GLU A 272 -25.13 -13.89 -3.49
N ILE A 273 -23.98 -13.86 -2.82
CA ILE A 273 -23.60 -14.86 -1.81
C ILE A 273 -24.54 -14.76 -0.60
N ALA A 274 -24.76 -13.56 -0.07
CA ALA A 274 -25.66 -13.34 1.06
C ALA A 274 -27.08 -13.86 0.80
N ARG A 275 -27.58 -13.65 -0.43
CA ARG A 275 -28.87 -14.21 -0.87
C ARG A 275 -28.88 -15.74 -0.88
N MET A 276 -27.79 -16.37 -1.31
CA MET A 276 -27.67 -17.83 -1.33
C MET A 276 -27.61 -18.44 0.08
N ASP A 277 -27.08 -17.66 1.04
CA ASP A 277 -26.96 -18.04 2.44
C ASP A 277 -28.21 -17.64 3.27
N ASP A 278 -29.28 -17.16 2.62
CA ASP A 278 -30.49 -16.65 3.26
C ASP A 278 -30.21 -15.56 4.32
N ASP A 279 -29.21 -14.70 4.07
CA ASP A 279 -28.90 -13.51 4.89
C ASP A 279 -29.37 -12.22 4.20
N PRO A 280 -30.65 -11.84 4.38
CA PRO A 280 -31.23 -10.72 3.66
C PRO A 280 -30.77 -9.35 4.19
N VAL A 281 -30.21 -9.28 5.41
CA VAL A 281 -29.64 -8.03 5.94
C VAL A 281 -28.33 -7.73 5.24
N LEU A 282 -27.44 -8.72 5.16
CA LEU A 282 -26.17 -8.58 4.44
C LEU A 282 -26.38 -8.34 2.94
N GLU A 283 -27.39 -8.98 2.32
CA GLU A 283 -27.75 -8.71 0.93
C GLU A 283 -28.07 -7.22 0.71
N VAL A 284 -28.95 -6.64 1.55
CA VAL A 284 -29.34 -5.23 1.43
C VAL A 284 -28.16 -4.29 1.66
N GLU A 285 -27.30 -4.57 2.64
CA GLU A 285 -26.10 -3.75 2.90
C GLU A 285 -25.13 -3.78 1.71
N ALA A 286 -24.86 -4.96 1.17
CA ALA A 286 -23.99 -5.14 0.02
C ALA A 286 -24.57 -4.48 -1.26
N ARG A 287 -25.88 -4.63 -1.52
CA ARG A 287 -26.57 -3.95 -2.64
C ARG A 287 -26.52 -2.43 -2.49
N LYS A 288 -26.71 -1.92 -1.28
CA LYS A 288 -26.61 -0.47 -0.98
C LYS A 288 -25.21 0.05 -1.27
N GLN A 289 -24.17 -0.68 -0.86
CA GLN A 289 -22.79 -0.32 -1.14
C GLN A 289 -22.50 -0.33 -2.65
N ALA A 290 -22.94 -1.37 -3.38
CA ALA A 290 -22.77 -1.46 -4.84
C ALA A 290 -23.43 -0.27 -5.57
N PHE A 291 -24.66 0.09 -5.16
CA PHE A 291 -25.40 1.22 -5.70
C PHE A 291 -24.69 2.55 -5.43
N GLN A 292 -24.25 2.79 -4.20
CA GLN A 292 -23.54 4.04 -3.83
C GLN A 292 -22.21 4.21 -4.56
N LEU A 293 -21.47 3.11 -4.78
CA LEU A 293 -20.21 3.16 -5.52
C LEU A 293 -20.44 3.45 -6.99
N LYS A 294 -21.41 2.78 -7.63
CA LYS A 294 -21.68 2.99 -9.05
C LYS A 294 -23.16 2.81 -9.37
N LEU A 295 -23.84 3.95 -9.48
CA LEU A 295 -25.25 4.05 -9.85
C LEU A 295 -25.50 3.44 -11.24
N THR A 296 -26.34 2.40 -11.27
CA THR A 296 -26.91 1.85 -12.50
C THR A 296 -28.37 1.48 -12.24
N PRO A 297 -29.25 1.56 -13.26
CA PRO A 297 -30.65 1.17 -13.09
C PRO A 297 -30.82 -0.26 -12.56
N ARG A 298 -29.98 -1.19 -13.05
CA ARG A 298 -29.96 -2.58 -12.57
C ARG A 298 -29.67 -2.68 -11.06
N ARG A 299 -28.67 -1.96 -10.54
CA ARG A 299 -28.36 -1.99 -9.11
C ARG A 299 -29.45 -1.33 -8.27
N ARG A 300 -30.07 -0.28 -8.81
CA ARG A 300 -31.23 0.38 -8.19
C ARG A 300 -32.40 -0.59 -8.04
N ALA A 301 -32.73 -1.33 -9.11
CA ALA A 301 -33.76 -2.36 -9.10
C ALA A 301 -33.47 -3.51 -8.12
N GLU A 302 -32.25 -4.06 -8.14
CA GLU A 302 -31.87 -5.15 -7.22
C GLU A 302 -31.88 -4.71 -5.74
N LEU A 303 -31.47 -3.48 -5.44
CA LEU A 303 -31.57 -2.92 -4.09
C LEU A 303 -33.03 -2.74 -3.66
N ALA A 304 -33.89 -2.20 -4.54
CA ALA A 304 -35.31 -2.05 -4.24
C ALA A 304 -35.99 -3.40 -3.99
N LYS A 305 -35.68 -4.41 -4.80
CA LYS A 305 -36.15 -5.79 -4.60
C LYS A 305 -35.68 -6.35 -3.26
N ALA A 306 -34.43 -6.15 -2.87
CA ALA A 306 -33.92 -6.58 -1.58
C ALA A 306 -34.64 -5.88 -0.41
N TYR A 307 -34.98 -4.60 -0.54
CA TYR A 307 -35.83 -3.89 0.44
C TYR A 307 -37.23 -4.49 0.57
N VAL A 308 -37.85 -4.89 -0.54
CA VAL A 308 -39.15 -5.59 -0.52
C VAL A 308 -39.04 -6.92 0.24
N GLN A 309 -37.95 -7.67 0.05
CA GLN A 309 -37.76 -8.97 0.71
C GLN A 309 -37.64 -8.87 2.24
N ILE A 310 -37.18 -7.72 2.76
CA ILE A 310 -37.09 -7.45 4.21
C ILE A 310 -38.26 -6.62 4.76
N ASP A 311 -39.38 -6.60 4.06
CA ASP A 311 -40.61 -5.87 4.46
C ASP A 311 -40.42 -4.36 4.62
N ARG A 312 -39.58 -3.76 3.75
CA ARG A 312 -39.30 -2.32 3.70
C ARG A 312 -39.74 -1.69 2.37
N PRO A 313 -41.03 -1.74 2.00
CA PRO A 313 -41.49 -1.27 0.70
C PRO A 313 -41.32 0.25 0.51
N GLN A 314 -41.41 1.05 1.58
CA GLN A 314 -41.24 2.50 1.45
C GLN A 314 -39.81 2.86 1.02
N ASP A 315 -38.78 2.19 1.56
CA ASP A 315 -37.39 2.43 1.14
C ASP A 315 -37.16 2.03 -0.33
N ALA A 316 -37.86 0.99 -0.81
CA ALA A 316 -37.85 0.59 -2.21
C ALA A 316 -38.51 1.66 -3.11
N LEU A 317 -39.66 2.21 -2.70
CA LEU A 317 -40.36 3.26 -3.45
C LEU A 317 -39.61 4.60 -3.43
N ASP A 318 -38.98 4.95 -2.32
CA ASP A 318 -38.15 6.15 -2.21
C ASP A 318 -36.95 6.08 -3.16
N LEU A 319 -36.44 4.87 -3.41
CA LEU A 319 -35.38 4.61 -4.38
C LEU A 319 -35.88 4.65 -5.85
N LEU A 320 -37.15 4.30 -6.07
CA LEU A 320 -37.78 4.12 -7.39
C LEU A 320 -38.84 5.20 -7.69
N GLN A 321 -38.52 6.47 -7.45
CA GLN A 321 -39.44 7.57 -7.76
C GLN A 321 -39.76 7.69 -9.26
N GLU A 322 -38.76 7.40 -10.11
CA GLU A 322 -38.85 7.44 -11.57
C GLU A 322 -38.20 6.16 -12.14
N PRO A 323 -38.93 5.03 -12.19
CA PRO A 323 -38.44 3.78 -12.75
C PRO A 323 -38.41 3.86 -14.29
N GLU A 324 -37.27 3.56 -14.88
CA GLU A 324 -37.03 3.66 -16.33
C GLU A 324 -36.85 2.30 -17.00
N THR A 325 -36.32 1.31 -16.27
CA THR A 325 -36.10 -0.04 -16.81
C THR A 325 -37.17 -1.03 -16.37
N VAL A 326 -37.25 -2.16 -17.07
CA VAL A 326 -38.23 -3.20 -16.78
C VAL A 326 -38.05 -3.75 -15.36
N GLU A 327 -36.80 -3.98 -14.94
CA GLU A 327 -36.48 -4.47 -13.59
C GLU A 327 -36.93 -3.47 -12.51
N GLU A 328 -36.77 -2.17 -12.75
CA GLU A 328 -37.22 -1.13 -11.83
C GLU A 328 -38.75 -1.07 -11.72
N LEU A 329 -39.45 -1.21 -12.85
CA LEU A 329 -40.92 -1.28 -12.88
C LEU A 329 -41.44 -2.53 -12.16
N ILE A 330 -40.77 -3.68 -12.29
CA ILE A 330 -41.11 -4.90 -11.55
C ILE A 330 -40.92 -4.68 -10.05
N ALA A 331 -39.77 -4.16 -9.63
CA ALA A 331 -39.47 -3.92 -8.21
C ALA A 331 -40.44 -2.90 -7.58
N ALA A 332 -40.80 -1.83 -8.30
CA ALA A 332 -41.82 -0.87 -7.87
C ALA A 332 -43.20 -1.56 -7.70
N GLY A 333 -43.60 -2.39 -8.67
CA GLY A 333 -44.83 -3.18 -8.60
C GLY A 333 -44.90 -4.05 -7.34
N GLN A 334 -43.80 -4.74 -7.01
CA GLN A 334 -43.72 -5.56 -5.79
C GLN A 334 -43.79 -4.72 -4.50
N ALA A 335 -43.16 -3.53 -4.48
CA ALA A 335 -43.21 -2.64 -3.33
C ALA A 335 -44.62 -2.07 -3.08
N TYR A 336 -45.35 -1.72 -4.14
CA TYR A 336 -46.76 -1.30 -4.05
C TYR A 336 -47.68 -2.45 -3.65
N GLU A 337 -47.44 -3.67 -4.15
CA GLU A 337 -48.19 -4.87 -3.77
C GLU A 337 -48.06 -5.12 -2.25
N LEU A 338 -46.83 -5.08 -1.74
CA LEU A 338 -46.55 -5.24 -0.31
C LEU A 338 -47.14 -4.12 0.55
N SER A 339 -47.24 -2.90 0.01
CA SER A 339 -47.91 -1.74 0.65
C SER A 339 -49.43 -1.79 0.58
N ASN A 340 -50.03 -2.86 0.04
CA ASN A 340 -51.47 -3.01 -0.20
C ASN A 340 -52.07 -1.99 -1.19
N GLU A 341 -51.25 -1.43 -2.09
CA GLU A 341 -51.69 -0.51 -3.15
C GLU A 341 -51.88 -1.27 -4.47
N SER A 342 -52.80 -2.23 -4.50
CA SER A 342 -52.95 -3.20 -5.61
C SER A 342 -53.20 -2.57 -6.98
N ALA A 343 -53.85 -1.40 -7.04
CA ALA A 343 -54.07 -0.68 -8.30
C ALA A 343 -52.75 -0.16 -8.89
N MET A 344 -51.91 0.45 -8.06
CA MET A 344 -50.60 0.94 -8.47
C MET A 344 -49.68 -0.22 -8.84
N ALA A 345 -49.66 -1.29 -8.04
CA ALA A 345 -48.90 -2.51 -8.33
C ALA A 345 -49.23 -3.07 -9.72
N ALA A 346 -50.53 -3.21 -10.03
CA ALA A 346 -50.99 -3.70 -11.33
C ALA A 346 -50.55 -2.81 -12.50
N ASP A 347 -50.61 -1.49 -12.33
CA ASP A 347 -50.19 -0.54 -13.35
C ASP A 347 -48.68 -0.63 -13.64
N TYR A 348 -47.84 -0.80 -12.61
CA TYR A 348 -46.40 -0.98 -12.76
C TYR A 348 -46.05 -2.33 -13.42
N PHE A 349 -46.70 -3.44 -13.04
CA PHE A 349 -46.48 -4.73 -13.68
C PHE A 349 -46.92 -4.73 -15.16
N ILE A 350 -48.02 -4.04 -15.50
CA ILE A 350 -48.44 -3.87 -16.90
C ILE A 350 -47.41 -3.06 -17.68
N GLN A 351 -46.90 -1.97 -17.12
CA GLN A 351 -45.85 -1.16 -17.76
C GLN A 351 -44.57 -1.98 -17.97
N ALA A 352 -44.14 -2.75 -16.97
CA ALA A 352 -43.01 -3.67 -17.08
C ALA A 352 -43.18 -4.68 -18.24
N TYR A 353 -44.37 -5.29 -18.34
CA TYR A 353 -44.72 -6.19 -19.44
C TYR A 353 -44.66 -5.49 -20.80
N GLN A 354 -45.23 -4.29 -20.93
CA GLN A 354 -45.20 -3.56 -22.20
C GLN A 354 -43.77 -3.19 -22.61
N HIS A 355 -42.93 -2.81 -21.65
CA HIS A 355 -41.52 -2.51 -21.90
C HIS A 355 -40.71 -3.77 -22.25
N SER A 356 -41.02 -4.93 -21.66
CA SER A 356 -40.30 -6.17 -21.94
C SER A 356 -40.46 -6.66 -23.38
N LEU A 357 -41.59 -6.35 -24.04
CA LEU A 357 -41.84 -6.71 -25.45
C LEU A 357 -40.83 -6.11 -26.44
N GLY A 358 -40.20 -4.99 -26.09
CA GLY A 358 -39.21 -4.30 -26.92
C GLY A 358 -37.79 -4.32 -26.36
N ALA A 359 -37.57 -4.94 -25.21
CA ALA A 359 -36.30 -4.94 -24.49
C ALA A 359 -35.46 -6.21 -24.78
N PRO A 360 -34.14 -6.18 -24.47
CA PRO A 360 -33.34 -7.40 -24.36
C PRO A 360 -33.99 -8.40 -23.39
N ALA A 361 -33.75 -9.71 -23.61
CA ALA A 361 -34.28 -10.74 -22.75
C ALA A 361 -33.87 -10.51 -21.27
N LEU A 362 -34.87 -10.50 -20.39
CA LEU A 362 -34.68 -10.35 -18.95
C LEU A 362 -34.08 -11.61 -18.33
N ASP A 363 -33.40 -11.45 -17.20
CA ASP A 363 -32.97 -12.57 -16.37
C ASP A 363 -34.19 -13.39 -15.90
N PRO A 364 -34.11 -14.73 -15.85
CA PRO A 364 -35.23 -15.59 -15.44
C PRO A 364 -35.84 -15.23 -14.08
N THR A 365 -35.04 -14.69 -13.16
CA THR A 365 -35.52 -14.22 -11.86
C THR A 365 -36.55 -13.11 -12.03
N TRP A 366 -36.22 -12.10 -12.84
CA TRP A 366 -37.10 -10.95 -13.09
C TRP A 366 -38.33 -11.35 -13.89
N MET A 367 -38.21 -12.27 -14.85
CA MET A 367 -39.35 -12.84 -15.58
C MET A 367 -40.33 -13.55 -14.63
N THR A 368 -39.80 -14.33 -13.69
CA THR A 368 -40.62 -15.04 -12.69
C THR A 368 -41.37 -14.05 -11.81
N LEU A 369 -40.71 -13.00 -11.34
CA LEU A 369 -41.33 -11.94 -10.52
C LEU A 369 -42.42 -11.17 -11.29
N LEU A 370 -42.18 -10.86 -12.57
CA LEU A 370 -43.16 -10.20 -13.41
C LEU A 370 -44.39 -11.08 -13.64
N SER A 371 -44.20 -12.36 -13.96
CA SER A 371 -45.29 -13.32 -14.17
C SER A 371 -46.12 -13.47 -12.90
N SER A 372 -45.49 -13.64 -11.73
CA SER A 372 -46.19 -13.76 -10.45
C SER A 372 -46.95 -12.48 -10.08
N GLY A 373 -46.36 -11.30 -10.29
CA GLY A 373 -47.01 -10.02 -9.99
C GLY A 373 -48.21 -9.73 -10.88
N LEU A 374 -48.12 -10.09 -12.17
CA LEU A 374 -49.25 -10.00 -13.11
C LEU A 374 -50.39 -10.94 -12.74
N ASP A 375 -50.08 -12.18 -12.34
CA ASP A 375 -51.07 -13.15 -11.90
C ASP A 375 -51.79 -12.70 -10.62
N ALA A 376 -51.02 -12.26 -9.61
CA ALA A 376 -51.56 -11.70 -8.37
C ALA A 376 -52.45 -10.46 -8.61
N SER A 377 -52.14 -9.67 -9.64
CA SER A 377 -52.92 -8.51 -10.08
C SER A 377 -54.13 -8.85 -10.98
N GLY A 378 -54.41 -10.14 -11.20
CA GLY A 378 -55.53 -10.61 -12.04
C GLY A 378 -55.31 -10.44 -13.55
N LYS A 379 -54.07 -10.24 -14.00
CA LYS A 379 -53.67 -10.07 -15.42
C LYS A 379 -53.16 -11.39 -16.02
N TYR A 380 -53.92 -12.46 -15.81
CA TYR A 380 -53.57 -13.84 -16.17
C TYR A 380 -53.10 -14.03 -17.63
N ARG A 381 -53.72 -13.33 -18.59
CA ARG A 381 -53.34 -13.46 -20.01
C ARG A 381 -51.92 -12.97 -20.28
N GLN A 382 -51.53 -11.88 -19.64
CA GLN A 382 -50.19 -11.32 -19.73
C GLN A 382 -49.20 -12.19 -18.95
N ALA A 383 -49.58 -12.69 -17.78
CA ALA A 383 -48.74 -13.56 -16.95
C ALA A 383 -48.26 -14.84 -17.66
N VAL A 384 -49.10 -15.45 -18.52
CA VAL A 384 -48.78 -16.66 -19.30
C VAL A 384 -47.91 -16.35 -20.55
N GLN A 385 -47.84 -15.08 -20.96
CA GLN A 385 -47.08 -14.64 -22.13
C GLN A 385 -45.67 -14.18 -21.79
N VAL A 386 -45.40 -13.92 -20.50
CA VAL A 386 -44.07 -13.76 -19.90
C VAL A 386 -43.50 -15.15 -19.69
#